data_AF-A0A3M0G4U5-F1
#
_entry.id   AF-A0A3M0G4U5-F1
#
_cell.length_a   1.000
_cell.length_b   1.000
_cell.length_c   1.000
_cell.angle_alpha   90.00
_cell.angle_beta   90.00
_cell.angle_gamma   90.00
#
_symmetry.space_group_name_H-M   'P 1'
#
loop_
_entity.id
_entity.type
_entity.pdbx_description
1 polymer ?
#
loop_
_entity_poly.entity_id
_entity_poly.type
_entity_poly.pdbx_seq_one_letter_code
_entity_poly.pdbx_strand_id
1 'polypeptide(L)'
;MTTRFWTAIADQLATIRTNRPTTVAEIIETLGGSAAASAGDAFFAGSGGDDQLWDALEEAGWRIHPIEGAYYYTATHPATGQSLTYIEGDVYDNTK
;
A
#
# COMPACT_ATOMS: atom_id res chain seq x y z
N MET A 1 -13.05 11.66 16.92
CA MET A 1 -12.26 10.67 17.70
C MET A 1 -11.57 9.77 16.68
N THR A 2 -10.24 9.73 16.71
CA THR A 2 -9.43 8.81 15.89
C THR A 2 -9.54 7.39 16.45
N THR A 3 -9.70 6.39 15.59
CA THR A 3 -9.78 4.98 16.01
C THR A 3 -8.38 4.47 16.39
N ARG A 4 -8.30 3.37 17.17
CA ARG A 4 -7.01 2.73 17.48
C ARG A 4 -6.21 2.37 16.21
N PHE A 5 -6.91 2.01 15.14
CA PHE A 5 -6.31 1.75 13.83
C PHE A 5 -5.59 2.99 13.29
N TRP A 6 -6.29 4.13 13.20
CA TRP A 6 -5.70 5.35 12.66
C TRP A 6 -4.64 5.97 13.57
N THR A 7 -4.73 5.75 14.88
CA THR A 7 -3.63 6.08 15.81
C THR A 7 -2.37 5.27 15.48
N ALA A 8 -2.51 3.95 15.25
CA ALA A 8 -1.37 3.12 14.89
C ALA A 8 -0.73 3.55 13.56
N ILE A 9 -1.54 3.90 12.54
CA ILE A 9 -1.02 4.44 11.28
C ILE A 9 -0.26 5.74 11.50
N ALA A 10 -0.82 6.69 12.27
CA ALA A 10 -0.16 7.95 12.57
C ALA A 10 1.16 7.76 13.32
N ASP A 11 1.21 6.81 14.26
CA ASP A 11 2.41 6.48 15.02
C ASP A 11 3.51 5.90 14.11
N GLN A 12 3.15 5.04 13.15
CA GLN A 12 4.10 4.50 12.15
C GLN A 12 4.71 5.62 11.30
N LEU A 13 3.88 6.51 10.75
CA LEU A 13 4.34 7.63 9.92
C LEU A 13 5.18 8.63 10.72
N ALA A 14 4.77 8.95 11.95
CA ALA A 14 5.53 9.80 12.86
C ALA A 14 6.89 9.18 13.23
N THR A 15 6.95 7.85 13.41
CA THR A 15 8.18 7.11 13.67
C THR A 15 9.14 7.23 12.50
N ILE A 16 8.67 7.05 11.26
CA ILE A 16 9.48 7.21 10.05
C ILE A 16 10.04 8.64 9.95
N ARG A 17 9.19 9.66 10.14
CA ARG A 17 9.63 11.08 10.10
C ARG A 17 10.66 11.43 11.17
N THR A 18 10.43 10.95 12.39
CA THR A 18 11.26 11.28 13.55
C THR A 18 12.61 10.58 13.47
N ASN A 19 12.60 9.28 13.19
CA ASN A 19 13.82 8.47 13.21
C ASN A 19 14.63 8.59 11.92
N ARG A 20 14.00 9.06 10.83
CA ARG A 20 14.62 9.24 9.51
C ARG A 20 15.41 7.99 9.10
N PRO A 21 14.75 6.81 9.06
CA PRO A 21 15.45 5.55 8.80
C PRO A 21 16.19 5.64 7.47
N THR A 22 17.40 5.09 7.44
CA THR A 22 18.24 5.09 6.22
C THR A 22 18.34 3.72 5.58
N THR A 23 17.69 2.73 6.20
CA THR A 23 17.64 1.35 5.70
C THR A 23 16.20 0.87 5.51
N VAL A 24 16.02 -0.05 4.58
CA VAL A 24 14.71 -0.67 4.31
C VAL A 24 14.24 -1.54 5.48
N ALA A 25 15.17 -2.17 6.22
CA ALA A 25 14.87 -3.00 7.37
C ALA A 25 14.18 -2.21 8.50
N GLU A 26 14.63 -0.97 8.76
CA GLU A 26 14.01 -0.08 9.74
C GLU A 26 12.58 0.33 9.33
N ILE A 27 12.34 0.51 8.02
CA ILE A 27 10.99 0.80 7.50
C ILE A 27 10.09 -0.42 7.68
N ILE A 28 10.55 -1.61 7.30
CA ILE A 28 9.80 -2.88 7.46
C ILE A 28 9.41 -3.10 8.92
N GLU A 29 10.35 -2.95 9.85
CA GLU A 29 10.09 -3.10 11.28
C GLU A 29 9.03 -2.10 11.76
N THR A 30 9.14 -0.83 11.33
CA THR A 30 8.15 0.20 11.67
C THR A 30 6.75 -0.14 11.17
N LEU A 31 6.64 -0.81 10.02
CA LEU A 31 5.36 -1.23 9.44
C LEU A 31 4.80 -2.54 10.05
N GLY A 32 5.40 -3.06 11.12
CA GLY A 32 4.96 -4.27 11.81
C GLY A 32 5.58 -5.57 11.27
N GLY A 33 6.57 -5.45 10.39
CA GLY A 33 7.35 -6.57 9.83
C GLY A 33 6.50 -7.57 9.04
N SER A 34 7.05 -8.78 8.89
CA SER A 34 6.42 -9.86 8.11
C SER A 34 5.08 -10.35 8.72
N ALA A 35 4.89 -10.17 10.03
CA ALA A 35 3.63 -10.53 10.69
C ALA A 35 2.45 -9.65 10.23
N ALA A 36 2.73 -8.43 9.76
CA ALA A 36 1.72 -7.53 9.21
C ALA A 36 1.53 -7.70 7.69
N ALA A 37 2.41 -8.44 7.01
CA ALA A 37 2.44 -8.49 5.56
C ALA A 37 1.26 -9.27 4.94
N SER A 38 0.72 -8.76 3.83
CA SER A 38 -0.26 -9.49 3.01
C SER A 38 0.41 -10.35 1.92
N ALA A 39 1.42 -9.81 1.22
CA ALA A 39 2.14 -10.52 0.14
C ALA A 39 3.60 -10.05 -0.06
N GLY A 40 4.13 -9.20 0.83
CA GLY A 40 5.49 -8.62 0.75
C GLY A 40 6.25 -8.69 2.09
N ASP A 41 7.28 -7.86 2.28
CA ASP A 41 8.06 -7.85 3.53
C ASP A 41 7.37 -7.10 4.69
N ALA A 42 6.45 -6.20 4.35
CA ALA A 42 5.53 -5.51 5.25
C ALA A 42 4.27 -5.08 4.48
N PHE A 43 3.26 -4.57 5.20
CA PHE A 43 2.07 -4.00 4.61
C PHE A 43 1.71 -2.69 5.30
N PHE A 44 1.64 -1.61 4.52
CA PHE A 44 1.11 -0.35 5.01
C PHE A 44 -0.40 -0.29 4.79
N ALA A 45 -1.16 -0.61 5.85
CA ALA A 45 -2.62 -0.62 5.80
C ALA A 45 -3.25 0.78 5.73
N GLY A 46 -2.45 1.85 5.89
CA GLY A 46 -2.91 3.24 5.87
C GLY A 46 -3.08 3.85 4.47
N SER A 47 -2.84 3.08 3.40
CA SER A 47 -3.09 3.54 2.02
C SER A 47 -4.53 4.04 1.89
N GLY A 48 -4.70 5.24 1.33
CA GLY A 48 -5.99 5.93 1.21
C GLY A 48 -6.41 6.85 2.36
N GLY A 49 -5.59 7.01 3.41
CA GLY A 49 -5.73 8.09 4.42
C GLY A 49 -5.24 9.48 3.95
N ASP A 50 -5.34 10.50 4.81
CA ASP A 50 -4.87 11.87 4.49
C ASP A 50 -3.33 11.99 4.41
N ASP A 51 -2.63 11.12 5.13
CA ASP A 51 -1.18 11.08 5.22
C ASP A 51 -0.70 9.73 4.72
N GLN A 52 0.19 9.75 3.74
CA GLN A 52 0.59 8.59 2.97
C GLN A 52 2.05 8.21 3.29
N LEU A 53 2.37 6.93 3.13
CA LEU A 53 3.74 6.44 3.38
C LEU A 53 4.79 7.20 2.55
N TRP A 54 4.45 7.59 1.32
CA TRP A 54 5.36 8.36 0.46
C TRP A 54 5.74 9.74 1.04
N ASP A 55 4.87 10.40 1.82
CA ASP A 55 5.07 11.74 2.39
C ASP A 55 6.06 11.61 3.55
N ALA A 56 5.79 10.65 4.44
CA ALA A 56 6.68 10.34 5.56
C ALA A 56 8.09 9.92 5.08
N LEU A 57 8.19 9.17 3.98
CA LEU A 57 9.47 8.79 3.38
C LEU A 57 10.20 9.99 2.78
N GLU A 58 9.50 10.85 2.03
CA GLU A 58 10.09 12.06 1.44
C GLU A 58 10.60 13.02 2.54
N GLU A 59 9.81 13.27 3.57
CA GLU A 59 10.20 14.07 4.73
C GLU A 59 11.39 13.46 5.49
N ALA A 60 11.47 12.12 5.59
CA ALA A 60 12.60 11.39 6.14
C ALA A 60 13.88 11.46 5.27
N GLY A 61 13.77 11.95 4.03
CA GLY A 61 14.89 12.17 3.11
C GLY A 61 15.05 11.11 2.04
N TRP A 62 14.08 10.20 1.87
CA TRP A 62 14.03 9.29 0.74
C TRP A 62 13.58 10.04 -0.51
N ARG A 63 14.12 9.68 -1.68
CA ARG A 63 13.64 10.23 -2.94
C ARG A 63 12.56 9.34 -3.51
N ILE A 64 11.38 9.91 -3.74
CA ILE A 64 10.27 9.20 -4.38
C ILE A 64 10.43 9.31 -5.89
N HIS A 65 10.39 8.15 -6.56
CA HIS A 65 10.40 8.03 -8.01
C HIS A 65 9.08 7.39 -8.43
N PRO A 66 8.04 8.18 -8.76
CA PRO A 66 6.75 7.62 -9.15
C PRO A 66 6.90 6.82 -10.44
N ILE A 67 6.39 5.59 -10.42
CA ILE A 67 6.26 4.73 -11.61
C ILE A 67 4.77 4.44 -11.76
N GLU A 68 4.17 4.91 -12.85
CA GLU A 68 2.78 4.59 -13.18
C GLU A 68 2.72 3.19 -13.80
N GLY A 69 2.06 2.25 -13.13
CA GLY A 69 1.76 0.93 -13.67
C GLY A 69 0.29 0.80 -14.05
N ALA A 70 0.01 0.26 -15.23
CA ALA A 70 -1.34 0.01 -15.74
C ALA A 70 -2.01 -1.19 -15.03
N TYR A 71 -2.21 -1.10 -13.73
CA TYR A 71 -2.81 -2.17 -12.91
C TYR A 71 -4.34 -2.12 -12.90
N TYR A 72 -4.95 -1.81 -14.06
CA TYR A 72 -6.40 -1.80 -14.22
C TYR A 72 -6.79 -2.17 -15.65
N TYR A 73 -7.50 -3.29 -15.80
CA TYR A 73 -8.03 -3.73 -17.09
C TYR A 73 -9.25 -4.64 -16.96
N THR A 74 -10.05 -4.72 -18.03
CA THR A 74 -11.13 -5.70 -18.17
C THR A 74 -10.76 -6.75 -19.23
N ALA A 75 -11.18 -7.99 -19.05
CA ALA A 75 -11.04 -9.05 -20.04
C ALA A 75 -12.40 -9.68 -20.35
N THR A 76 -12.64 -10.03 -21.62
CA THR A 76 -13.87 -10.73 -22.04
C THR A 76 -13.49 -11.94 -22.89
N HIS A 77 -14.05 -13.10 -22.58
CA HIS A 77 -13.83 -14.34 -23.31
C HIS A 77 -14.74 -14.38 -24.55
N PRO A 78 -14.19 -14.35 -25.77
CA PRO A 78 -14.98 -14.09 -26.98
C PRO A 78 -15.96 -15.21 -27.34
N ALA A 79 -15.71 -16.46 -26.92
CA ALA A 79 -16.58 -17.59 -27.24
C ALA A 79 -17.69 -17.84 -26.20
N THR A 80 -17.53 -17.33 -24.97
CA THR A 80 -18.49 -17.58 -23.87
C THR A 80 -19.13 -16.30 -23.35
N GLY A 81 -18.58 -15.13 -23.69
CA GLY A 81 -19.02 -13.84 -23.17
C GLY A 81 -18.67 -13.60 -21.69
N GLN A 82 -18.03 -14.56 -21.01
CA GLN A 82 -17.58 -14.36 -19.63
C GLN A 82 -16.61 -13.19 -19.57
N SER A 83 -16.70 -12.36 -18.53
CA SER A 83 -15.81 -11.23 -18.40
C SER A 83 -15.36 -11.03 -16.97
N LEU A 84 -14.20 -10.38 -16.82
CA LEU A 84 -13.66 -10.01 -15.52
C LEU A 84 -13.08 -8.60 -15.53
N THR A 85 -12.96 -8.03 -14.35
CA THR A 85 -12.19 -6.82 -14.09
C THR A 85 -11.01 -7.18 -13.19
N TYR A 86 -9.80 -6.71 -13.54
CA TYR A 86 -8.59 -6.80 -12.72
C TYR A 86 -8.19 -5.40 -12.27
N ILE A 87 -8.04 -5.18 -10.96
CA ILE A 87 -7.52 -3.94 -10.38
C ILE A 87 -6.61 -4.26 -9.19
N GLU A 88 -5.35 -3.83 -9.24
CA GLU A 88 -4.40 -3.90 -8.11
C GLU A 88 -4.31 -5.27 -7.40
N GLY A 89 -4.55 -6.38 -8.12
CA GLY A 89 -4.51 -7.75 -7.59
C GLY A 89 -5.87 -8.41 -7.37
N ASP A 90 -6.96 -7.66 -7.37
CA ASP A 90 -8.31 -8.19 -7.24
C ASP A 90 -8.91 -8.60 -8.59
N VAL A 91 -9.71 -9.68 -8.59
CA VAL A 91 -10.42 -10.20 -9.77
C VAL A 91 -11.91 -10.27 -9.49
N TYR A 92 -12.70 -9.58 -10.32
CA TYR A 92 -14.16 -9.54 -10.22
C TYR A 92 -14.79 -10.21 -11.44
N ASP A 93 -15.67 -11.18 -11.21
CA ASP A 93 -16.51 -11.74 -12.27
C ASP A 93 -17.57 -10.70 -12.67
N ASN A 94 -17.60 -10.36 -13.96
CA ASN A 94 -18.55 -9.43 -14.56
C ASN A 94 -19.73 -10.16 -15.21
N THR A 95 -19.74 -11.50 -15.18
CA THR A 95 -20.78 -12.34 -15.80
C THR A 95 -21.97 -12.46 -14.84
N LYS A 96 -23.08 -11.78 -15.14
CA LYS A 96 -24.38 -11.99 -14.47
C LYS A 96 -25.35 -12.73 -15.36
#